data_AF-A0A964QL86-F1
#
_entry.id   AF-A0A964QL86-F1
#
_cell.length_a   1.000
_cell.length_b   1.000
_cell.length_c   1.000
_cell.angle_alpha   90.00
_cell.angle_beta   90.00
_cell.angle_gamma   90.00
#
_symmetry.space_group_name_H-M   'P 1'
#
loop_
_entity.id
_entity.type
_entity.pdbx_description
1 polymer ?
#
loop_
_entity_poly.entity_id
_entity_poly.type
_entity_poly.pdbx_seq_one_letter_code
_entity_poly.pdbx_strand_id
1 'polypeptide(L)'
;MSEETPDLHAVFPPFEDQKPSWEPGEGRLPEIHLYFGSLCNRECDFCVVFGSPRGWMAEVDEALLDGLMGLLHPQAQLKVYGGEPTL
;
A
#
# COMPACT_ATOMS: atom_id res chain seq x y z
N MET A 1 15.59 33.43 -24.90
CA MET A 1 15.31 32.03 -25.19
C MET A 1 14.39 31.55 -24.08
N SER A 2 13.09 31.50 -24.32
CA SER A 2 12.13 31.03 -23.32
C SER A 2 12.26 29.51 -23.20
N GLU A 3 12.63 29.02 -22.03
CA GLU A 3 12.61 27.59 -21.73
C GLU A 3 11.15 27.12 -21.72
N GLU A 4 10.78 26.28 -22.69
CA GLU A 4 9.48 25.60 -22.65
C GLU A 4 9.44 24.71 -21.41
N THR A 5 8.50 24.98 -20.52
CA THR A 5 8.28 24.12 -19.35
C THR A 5 7.72 22.79 -19.87
N PRO A 6 8.34 21.64 -19.58
CA PRO A 6 7.87 20.36 -20.07
C PRO A 6 6.47 20.08 -19.51
N ASP A 7 5.59 19.57 -20.37
CA ASP A 7 4.28 19.09 -19.94
C ASP A 7 4.48 17.92 -18.97
N LEU A 8 4.28 18.20 -17.69
CA LEU A 8 4.44 17.21 -16.62
C LEU A 8 3.48 16.04 -16.77
N HIS A 9 2.33 16.21 -17.43
CA HIS A 9 1.40 15.11 -17.69
C HIS A 9 1.88 14.18 -18.80
N ALA A 10 2.72 14.66 -19.72
CA ALA A 10 3.36 13.81 -20.73
C ALA A 10 4.49 12.97 -20.13
N VAL A 11 5.19 13.50 -19.12
CA VAL A 11 6.31 12.81 -18.45
C VAL A 11 5.80 11.89 -17.33
N PHE A 12 4.79 12.34 -16.59
CA PHE A 12 4.16 11.62 -15.49
C PHE A 12 2.65 11.57 -15.72
N PRO A 13 2.17 10.68 -16.61
CA PRO A 13 0.73 10.52 -16.80
C PRO A 13 0.09 10.16 -15.44
N PRO A 14 -1.12 10.69 -15.14
CA PRO A 14 -1.86 10.27 -13.97
C PRO A 14 -1.99 8.75 -13.98
N PHE A 15 -1.76 8.13 -12.82
CA PHE A 15 -2.10 6.72 -12.67
C PHE A 15 -3.61 6.57 -12.88
N GLU A 16 -3.99 5.89 -13.96
CA GLU A 16 -5.38 5.50 -14.16
C GLU A 16 -5.67 4.33 -13.23
N ASP A 17 -6.42 4.62 -12.17
CA ASP A 17 -6.99 3.61 -11.30
C ASP A 17 -7.96 2.79 -12.15
N GLN A 18 -7.46 1.72 -12.77
CA GLN A 18 -8.28 0.68 -13.37
C GLN A 18 -9.02 0.01 -12.22
N LYS A 19 -10.10 0.66 -11.77
CA LYS A 19 -10.95 0.09 -10.74
C LYS A 19 -11.46 -1.24 -11.28
N PRO A 20 -11.05 -2.38 -10.69
CA PRO A 20 -11.64 -3.64 -11.08
C PRO A 20 -13.15 -3.52 -10.94
N SER A 21 -13.88 -4.02 -11.92
CA SER A 21 -15.34 -4.10 -11.87
C SER A 21 -15.72 -5.16 -10.84
N TRP A 22 -15.57 -4.84 -9.57
CA TRP A 22 -16.01 -5.69 -8.48
C TRP A 22 -17.49 -5.42 -8.24
N GLU A 23 -18.29 -6.47 -8.36
CA GLU A 23 -19.70 -6.42 -8.00
C GLU A 23 -19.87 -6.90 -6.54
N PRO A 24 -20.57 -6.13 -5.69
CA PRO A 24 -20.90 -6.58 -4.34
C PRO A 24 -21.67 -7.91 -4.36
N GLY A 25 -21.02 -9.00 -3.93
CA GLY A 25 -21.66 -10.33 -3.85
C GLY A 25 -20.75 -11.50 -4.21
N GLU A 26 -19.59 -11.28 -4.82
CA GLU A 26 -18.66 -12.34 -5.21
C GLU A 26 -17.95 -13.04 -4.03
N GLY A 27 -18.19 -12.62 -2.79
CA GLY A 27 -17.62 -13.21 -1.59
C GLY A 27 -16.11 -12.99 -1.40
N ARG A 28 -15.49 -12.20 -2.29
CA ARG A 28 -14.07 -11.85 -2.25
C ARG A 28 -13.87 -10.34 -2.10
N LEU A 29 -12.78 -9.95 -1.46
CA LEU A 29 -12.44 -8.57 -1.15
C LEU A 29 -11.70 -7.91 -2.34
N PRO A 30 -12.08 -6.69 -2.74
CA PRO A 30 -11.38 -5.94 -3.79
C PRO A 30 -10.08 -5.30 -3.28
N GLU A 31 -9.92 -5.19 -1.96
CA GLU A 31 -8.76 -4.57 -1.33
C GLU A 31 -8.55 -5.10 0.09
N ILE A 32 -7.30 -5.36 0.47
CA ILE A 32 -6.88 -5.64 1.85
C ILE A 32 -5.70 -4.75 2.21
N HIS A 33 -5.74 -4.20 3.42
CA HIS A 33 -4.68 -3.40 4.02
C HIS A 33 -4.02 -4.22 5.13
N LEU A 34 -2.82 -4.73 4.89
CA LEU A 34 -2.03 -5.47 5.87
C LEU A 34 -1.15 -4.52 6.67
N TYR A 35 -1.53 -4.29 7.93
CA TYR A 35 -0.74 -3.52 8.90
C TYR A 35 0.16 -4.46 9.70
N PHE A 36 1.47 -4.45 9.43
CA PHE A 36 2.44 -5.37 10.05
C PHE A 36 3.21 -4.74 11.22
N GLY A 37 2.90 -3.49 11.59
CA GLY A 37 3.43 -2.84 12.78
C GLY A 37 3.87 -1.40 12.53
N SER A 38 4.29 -0.73 13.60
CA SER A 38 4.73 0.67 13.53
C SER A 38 6.23 0.84 13.39
N LEU A 39 7.06 -0.20 13.52
CA LEU A 39 8.52 -0.06 13.53
C LEU A 39 9.04 0.76 12.33
N CYS A 40 9.71 1.86 12.63
CA CYS A 40 10.24 2.78 11.63
C CYS A 40 11.57 3.38 12.09
N ASN A 41 12.48 3.57 11.15
CA ASN A 41 13.78 4.23 11.38
C ASN A 41 13.74 5.73 11.04
N ARG A 42 12.56 6.27 10.69
CA ARG A 42 12.34 7.68 10.39
C ARG A 42 11.47 8.34 11.45
N GLU A 43 11.78 9.60 11.74
CA GLU A 43 11.04 10.45 12.67
C GLU A 43 10.41 11.62 11.88
N CYS A 44 9.39 11.32 11.08
CA CYS A 44 8.72 12.35 10.29
C CYS A 44 7.70 13.11 11.15
N ASP A 45 7.74 14.43 11.15
CA ASP A 45 6.81 15.30 11.91
C ASP A 45 5.33 15.15 11.52
N PHE A 46 5.06 14.56 10.36
CA PHE A 46 3.71 14.31 9.82
C PHE A 46 3.28 12.84 9.90
N CYS A 47 4.11 11.94 10.45
CA CYS A 47 3.82 10.50 10.44
C CYS A 47 2.74 10.15 11.47
N VAL A 48 1.62 9.61 11.01
CA VAL A 48 0.51 9.14 11.87
C VAL A 48 0.75 7.76 12.49
N VAL A 49 1.78 7.05 12.06
CA VAL A 49 2.15 5.70 12.54
C VAL A 49 3.03 5.78 13.80
N PHE A 50 3.73 6.91 14.01
CA PHE A 50 4.56 7.20 15.20
C PHE A 50 5.51 6.05 15.59
N GLY A 51 6.24 5.55 14.59
CA GLY A 51 7.04 4.33 14.69
C GLY A 51 8.42 4.44 15.32
N SER A 52 9.01 5.63 15.31
CA SER A 52 10.35 5.88 15.82
C SER A 52 10.29 6.49 17.23
N PRO A 53 11.24 6.19 18.13
CA PRO A 53 12.26 5.14 18.02
C PRO A 53 11.78 3.78 18.56
N ARG A 54 10.50 3.66 18.92
CA ARG A 54 9.92 2.52 19.64
C ARG A 54 8.65 2.03 18.98
N GLY A 55 8.79 1.46 17.79
CA GLY A 55 7.73 0.74 17.12
C GLY A 55 7.82 -0.76 17.39
N TRP A 56 6.84 -1.49 16.88
CA TRP A 56 6.81 -2.94 16.89
C TRP A 56 6.63 -3.46 15.47
N MET A 57 7.02 -4.69 15.24
CA MET A 57 6.82 -5.38 13.96
C MET A 57 6.34 -6.79 14.26
N ALA A 58 5.23 -7.18 13.63
CA ALA A 58 4.81 -8.57 13.58
C ALA A 58 5.47 -9.23 12.37
N GLU A 59 5.86 -10.49 12.53
CA GLU A 59 6.28 -11.31 11.41
C GLU A 59 5.07 -11.60 10.52
N VAL A 60 5.26 -11.49 9.21
CA VAL A 60 4.28 -11.91 8.21
C VAL A 60 4.78 -13.24 7.67
N ASP A 61 4.11 -14.32 8.06
CA ASP A 61 4.42 -15.66 7.58
C ASP A 61 3.65 -16.02 6.28
N GLU A 62 4.10 -17.09 5.63
CA GLU A 62 3.49 -17.58 4.39
C GLU A 62 2.04 -18.00 4.59
N ALA A 63 1.70 -18.58 5.74
CA ALA A 63 0.34 -19.03 6.05
C ALA A 63 -0.66 -17.88 6.11
N LEU A 64 -0.26 -16.74 6.69
CA LEU A 64 -1.06 -15.52 6.67
C LEU A 64 -1.25 -15.02 5.24
N LEU A 65 -0.18 -14.96 4.44
CA LEU A 65 -0.25 -14.51 3.05
C LEU A 65 -1.17 -15.39 2.20
N ASP A 66 -1.08 -16.70 2.33
CA ASP A 66 -1.96 -17.65 1.65
C ASP A 66 -3.43 -17.43 2.04
N GLY A 67 -3.69 -17.21 3.33
CA GLY A 67 -5.02 -16.87 3.83
C GLY A 67 -5.56 -15.58 3.20
N LEU A 68 -4.74 -14.54 3.11
CA LEU A 68 -5.13 -13.27 2.47
C LEU A 68 -5.39 -13.44 0.97
N MET A 69 -4.58 -14.23 0.27
CA MET A 69 -4.78 -14.52 -1.16
C MET A 69 -6.10 -15.27 -1.43
N GLY A 70 -6.53 -16.12 -0.50
CA GLY A 70 -7.83 -16.79 -0.56
C GLY A 70 -9.04 -15.84 -0.44
N LEU A 71 -8.85 -14.70 0.23
CA LEU A 71 -9.90 -13.69 0.44
C LEU A 71 -9.99 -12.66 -0.70
N LEU A 72 -8.90 -12.44 -1.44
CA LEU A 72 -8.81 -11.40 -2.45
C LEU A 72 -9.43 -11.83 -3.81
N HIS A 73 -10.09 -10.87 -4.46
CA HIS A 73 -10.44 -11.00 -5.88
C HIS A 73 -9.14 -11.03 -6.72
N PRO A 74 -9.05 -11.75 -7.86
CA PRO A 74 -7.81 -11.81 -8.66
C PRO A 74 -7.27 -10.47 -9.18
N GLN A 75 -8.13 -9.46 -9.26
CA GLN A 75 -7.77 -8.08 -9.64
C GLN A 75 -7.73 -7.14 -8.43
N ALA A 76 -7.77 -7.68 -7.22
CA ALA A 76 -7.75 -6.90 -5.99
C ALA A 76 -6.37 -6.33 -5.67
N GLN A 77 -6.33 -5.43 -4.70
CA GLN A 77 -5.11 -4.83 -4.20
C GLN A 77 -4.78 -5.36 -2.80
N LEU A 78 -3.53 -5.82 -2.60
CA LEU A 78 -2.97 -6.01 -1.27
C LEU A 78 -2.03 -4.84 -0.97
N LYS A 79 -2.36 -4.05 0.04
CA LYS A 79 -1.54 -2.91 0.50
C LYS A 79 -0.85 -3.29 1.79
N VAL A 80 0.46 -3.45 1.73
CA VAL A 80 1.31 -3.66 2.91
C VAL A 80 1.72 -2.28 3.42
N TYR A 81 1.36 -1.95 4.65
CA TYR A 81 1.61 -0.64 5.23
C TYR A 81 1.88 -0.73 6.74
N GLY A 82 2.50 0.31 7.30
CA GLY A 82 3.01 0.25 8.65
C GLY A 82 4.00 1.37 8.91
N GLY A 83 5.01 1.10 9.73
CA GLY A 83 6.23 1.89 9.80
C GLY A 83 7.03 1.79 8.51
N GLU A 84 8.33 1.48 8.57
CA GLU A 84 9.15 1.24 7.38
C GLU A 84 9.10 -0.26 7.02
N PRO A 85 8.43 -0.68 5.93
CA PRO A 85 8.17 -2.11 5.63
C PRO A 85 9.39 -2.94 5.26
N THR A 86 10.52 -2.30 4.99
CA THR A 86 11.75 -2.99 4.59
C THR A 86 12.77 -3.08 5.73
N LEU A 87 12.40 -2.74 6.97
CA LEU A 87 13.25 -2.96 8.15
C LEU A 87 13.23 -4.43 8.57
#